data_AF-A0A258YEG9-F1
#
_entry.id   AF-A0A258YEG9-F1
#
_cell.length_a   1.000
_cell.length_b   1.000
_cell.length_c   1.000
_cell.angle_alpha   90.00
_cell.angle_beta   90.00
_cell.angle_gamma   90.00
#
_symmetry.space_group_name_H-M   'P 1'
#
loop_
_entity.id
_entity.type
_entity.pdbx_description
1 polymer ?
#
loop_
_entity_poly.entity_id
_entity_poly.type
_entity_poly.pdbx_seq_one_letter_code
_entity_poly.pdbx_strand_id
1 'polypeptide(L)'
;MKILLDESLPRKKRYDFGKDHEVWTVRDKDWLGKKNGELLKLMIDDGFELFVTADQNLQYQQRIEKLPVTIAVLKGSDNRLTTLQ
;
A
#
# COMPACT_ATOMS: atom_id res chain seq x y z
N MET A 1 1.01 0.04 -14.25
CA MET A 1 0.94 -0.90 -13.11
C MET A 1 0.00 -0.36 -12.03
N LYS A 2 -0.74 -1.24 -11.36
CA LYS A 2 -1.73 -0.86 -10.33
C LYS A 2 -1.09 -0.83 -8.94
N ILE A 3 -1.19 0.33 -8.30
CA ILE A 3 -0.59 0.61 -6.99
C ILE A 3 -1.71 0.91 -6.00
N LEU A 4 -1.70 0.23 -4.85
CA LEU A 4 -2.57 0.53 -3.73
C LEU A 4 -1.77 1.21 -2.62
N LEU A 5 -2.24 2.39 -2.20
CA LEU A 5 -1.73 3.10 -1.05
C LEU A 5 -2.59 2.83 0.18
N ASP A 6 -1.91 2.56 1.27
CA ASP A 6 -2.51 2.40 2.58
C ASP A 6 -3.03 3.73 3.17
N GLU A 7 -3.94 3.64 4.14
CA GLU A 7 -4.49 4.78 4.88
C GLU A 7 -3.45 5.46 5.78
N SER A 8 -2.39 4.73 6.15
CA SER A 8 -1.24 5.25 6.88
C SER A 8 -0.45 6.29 6.08
N LEU A 9 -0.62 6.33 4.75
CA LEU A 9 0.12 7.25 3.88
C LEU A 9 -0.68 8.51 3.55
N PRO A 10 0.00 9.68 3.51
CA PRO A 10 -0.63 10.92 3.10
C PRO A 10 -1.04 10.85 1.63
N ARG A 11 -2.30 11.22 1.35
CA ARG A 11 -2.92 11.19 0.00
C ARG A 11 -2.07 11.83 -1.11
N LYS A 12 -1.24 12.82 -0.78
CA LYS A 12 -0.39 13.52 -1.75
C LYS A 12 0.73 12.63 -2.34
N LYS A 13 1.05 11.49 -1.73
CA LYS A 13 2.04 10.54 -2.30
C LYS A 13 1.60 9.90 -3.60
N ARG A 14 0.30 9.94 -3.93
CA ARG A 14 -0.18 9.50 -5.25
C ARG A 14 0.49 10.27 -6.40
N TYR A 15 0.88 11.52 -6.16
CA TYR A 15 1.51 12.36 -7.17
C TYR A 15 2.97 11.99 -7.45
N ASP A 16 3.63 11.26 -6.55
CA ASP A 16 5.04 10.85 -6.72
C ASP A 16 5.20 9.70 -7.72
N PHE A 17 4.15 8.89 -7.94
CA PHE A 17 4.21 7.71 -8.80
C PHE A 17 4.08 8.02 -10.31
N GLY A 18 4.02 9.28 -10.72
CA GLY A 18 3.90 9.67 -12.14
C GLY A 18 2.54 9.31 -12.76
N LYS A 19 2.34 9.71 -14.02
CA LYS A 19 1.03 9.57 -14.71
C LYS A 19 0.76 8.19 -15.31
N ASP A 20 1.78 7.36 -15.44
CA ASP A 20 1.68 6.03 -16.08
C ASP A 20 1.26 4.90 -15.10
N HIS A 21 0.97 5.26 -13.84
CA HIS A 21 0.65 4.32 -12.78
C HIS A 21 -0.77 4.57 -12.27
N GLU A 22 -1.56 3.51 -12.14
CA GLU A 22 -2.90 3.58 -11.57
C GLU A 22 -2.80 3.51 -10.04
N VAL A 23 -2.82 4.67 -9.39
CA VAL A 23 -2.68 4.76 -7.93
C VAL A 23 -4.04 4.92 -7.27
N TRP A 24 -4.43 3.91 -6.51
CA TRP A 24 -5.63 3.89 -5.69
C TRP A 24 -5.26 3.92 -4.21
N THR A 25 -6.14 4.42 -3.34
CA THR A 25 -6.03 4.13 -1.90
C THR A 25 -7.06 3.13 -1.45
N VAL A 26 -6.78 2.48 -0.31
CA VAL A 26 -7.77 1.70 0.44
C VAL A 26 -9.08 2.46 0.66
N ARG A 27 -9.02 3.78 0.85
CA ARG A 27 -10.21 4.63 0.98
C ARG A 27 -11.00 4.81 -0.32
N ASP A 28 -10.36 4.80 -1.48
CA ASP A 28 -11.08 4.90 -2.77
C ASP A 28 -11.77 3.59 -3.14
N LYS A 29 -11.19 2.46 -2.70
CA LYS A 29 -11.75 1.12 -2.88
C LYS A 29 -12.75 0.71 -1.79
N ASP A 30 -12.98 1.60 -0.82
CA ASP A 30 -13.82 1.34 0.36
C ASP A 30 -13.35 0.12 1.19
N TRP A 31 -12.03 -0.08 1.26
CA TRP A 31 -11.36 -1.13 2.01
C TRP A 31 -10.86 -0.67 3.39
N LEU A 32 -11.37 0.48 3.86
CA LEU A 32 -11.06 1.00 5.19
C LEU A 32 -11.42 -0.04 6.27
N GLY A 33 -10.48 -0.30 7.18
CA GLY A 33 -10.67 -1.24 8.30
C GLY A 33 -10.61 -2.73 7.92
N LYS A 34 -10.28 -3.08 6.67
CA LYS A 34 -9.97 -4.47 6.31
C LYS A 34 -8.67 -4.90 6.97
N LYS A 35 -8.60 -6.16 7.42
CA LYS A 35 -7.34 -6.71 7.95
C LYS A 35 -6.33 -6.83 6.82
N ASN A 36 -5.04 -6.66 7.11
CA ASN A 36 -3.95 -6.76 6.11
C ASN A 36 -4.06 -8.02 5.23
N GLY A 37 -4.38 -9.19 5.81
CA GLY A 37 -4.56 -10.42 5.06
C GLY A 37 -5.78 -10.44 4.12
N GLU A 38 -6.86 -9.72 4.45
CA GLU A 38 -8.01 -9.53 3.56
C GLU A 38 -7.68 -8.50 2.47
N LEU A 39 -7.00 -7.42 2.84
CA LEU A 39 -6.55 -6.39 1.92
C LEU A 39 -5.70 -7.00 0.80
N LEU A 40 -4.75 -7.86 1.16
CA LEU A 40 -3.88 -8.53 0.20
C LEU A 40 -4.62 -9.45 -0.75
N LYS A 41 -5.68 -10.14 -0.28
CA LYS A 41 -6.54 -10.93 -1.18
C LYS A 41 -7.30 -10.03 -2.14
N LEU A 42 -7.92 -8.97 -1.64
CA LEU A 42 -8.63 -7.99 -2.46
C LEU A 42 -7.71 -7.35 -3.51
N MET A 43 -6.45 -7.10 -3.13
CA MET A 43 -5.42 -6.63 -4.05
C MET A 43 -5.17 -7.61 -5.18
N ILE A 44 -4.99 -8.88 -4.87
CA ILE A 44 -4.77 -9.94 -5.88
C ILE A 44 -6.01 -10.07 -6.78
N ASP A 45 -7.21 -10.07 -6.20
CA ASP A 45 -8.47 -10.21 -6.93
C ASP A 45 -8.72 -9.02 -7.88
N ASP A 46 -8.35 -7.80 -7.49
CA ASP A 46 -8.49 -6.58 -8.33
C ASP A 46 -7.28 -6.35 -9.26
N GLY A 47 -6.25 -7.21 -9.17
CA GLY A 47 -5.06 -7.16 -10.00
C GLY A 47 -4.06 -6.06 -9.64
N PHE A 48 -4.00 -5.67 -8.37
CA PHE A 48 -2.93 -4.80 -7.87
C PHE A 48 -1.60 -5.53 -7.84
N GLU A 49 -0.53 -4.80 -8.18
CA GLU A 49 0.82 -5.35 -8.25
C GLU A 49 1.71 -4.84 -7.11
N LEU A 50 1.41 -3.63 -6.59
CA LEU A 50 2.19 -2.97 -5.56
C LEU A 50 1.29 -2.46 -4.42
N PHE A 51 1.60 -2.86 -3.18
CA PHE A 51 1.06 -2.27 -1.96
C PHE A 51 2.09 -1.36 -1.33
N VAL A 52 1.72 -0.12 -1.03
CA VAL A 52 2.61 0.83 -0.33
C VAL A 52 1.98 1.17 1.00
N THR A 53 2.71 0.90 2.08
CA THR A 53 2.28 1.16 3.45
C THR A 53 3.43 1.75 4.27
N ALA A 54 3.13 2.49 5.32
CA ALA A 54 4.11 2.83 6.35
C ALA A 54 4.04 1.90 7.57
N ASP A 55 3.11 0.93 7.57
CA ASP A 55 2.97 -0.04 8.65
C ASP A 55 4.06 -1.12 8.57
N GLN A 56 5.04 -1.00 9.45
CA GLN A 56 6.13 -1.97 9.60
C GLN A 56 5.67 -3.31 10.18
N ASN A 57 4.46 -3.41 10.74
CA ASN A 57 3.95 -4.67 11.24
C ASN A 57 3.60 -5.65 10.12
N LEU A 58 3.37 -5.15 8.89
CA LEU A 58 3.08 -5.99 7.74
C LEU A 58 4.22 -6.97 7.45
N GLN A 59 5.48 -6.50 7.47
CA GLN A 59 6.65 -7.30 7.08
C GLN A 59 6.85 -8.58 7.91
N TYR A 60 6.31 -8.61 9.14
CA TYR A 60 6.43 -9.76 10.04
C TYR A 60 5.35 -10.82 9.80
N GLN A 61 4.40 -10.59 8.90
CA GLN A 61 3.37 -11.57 8.56
C GLN A 61 3.92 -12.58 7.54
N GLN A 62 4.26 -13.78 7.99
CA GLN A 62 4.74 -14.92 7.17
C GLN A 62 3.84 -15.30 5.97
N ARG A 63 2.58 -14.85 5.96
CA ARG A 63 1.64 -15.11 4.84
C ARG A 63 1.92 -14.26 3.60
N ILE A 64 2.76 -13.22 3.73
CA ILE A 64 3.05 -12.26 2.67
C ILE A 64 4.09 -12.79 1.68
N GLU A 65 5.06 -13.58 2.15
CA GLU A 65 6.18 -14.08 1.32
C GLU A 65 5.74 -14.95 0.13
N LYS A 66 4.49 -15.44 0.13
CA LYS A 66 3.95 -16.32 -0.91
C LYS A 66 2.97 -15.64 -1.86
N LEU A 67 2.77 -14.33 -1.75
CA LEU A 67 1.78 -13.63 -2.55
C LEU A 67 2.42 -13.00 -3.81
N PRO A 68 1.71 -12.97 -4.95
CA PRO A 68 2.20 -12.36 -6.19
C PRO A 68 2.15 -10.83 -6.17
N VAL A 69 2.07 -10.21 -4.99
CA VAL A 69 1.99 -8.76 -4.78
C VAL A 69 3.26 -8.26 -4.14
N THR A 70 3.81 -7.19 -4.70
CA THR A 70 4.97 -6.50 -4.13
C THR A 70 4.50 -5.60 -2.98
N ILE A 71 5.18 -5.64 -1.84
CA ILE A 71 4.86 -4.76 -0.70
C ILE A 71 6.05 -3.85 -0.44
N ALA A 72 5.84 -2.54 -0.63
CA ALA A 72 6.76 -1.50 -0.28
C ALA A 72 6.38 -0.91 1.08
N VAL A 73 7.20 -1.20 2.10
CA VAL A 73 7.08 -0.57 3.42
C VAL A 73 7.96 0.66 3.45
N LEU A 74 7.36 1.85 3.52
CA LEU A 74 8.09 3.10 3.61
C LEU A 74 8.53 3.33 5.06
N LYS A 75 9.85 3.39 5.26
CA LYS A 75 10.47 3.61 6.57
C LYS A 75 10.88 5.08 6.68
N GLY A 76 10.04 5.88 7.31
CA GLY A 76 10.37 7.25 7.73
C GLY A 76 10.24 7.40 9.25
N SER A 77 10.89 8.41 9.83
CA SER A 77 10.79 8.69 11.27
C SER A 77 9.39 9.19 11.69
N ASP A 78 8.55 9.58 10.73
CA ASP A 78 7.13 9.95 10.90
C ASP A 78 6.40 9.77 9.54
N ASN A 79 5.08 9.58 9.54
CA ASN A 79 4.24 9.45 8.34
C ASN A 79 4.02 10.79 7.60
N ARG A 80 4.72 11.84 8.00
CA ARG A 80 4.68 13.14 7.33
C ARG A 80 5.42 13.07 6.00
N LEU A 81 4.85 13.73 4.99
CA LEU A 81 5.43 13.84 3.64
C LEU A 81 6.90 14.29 3.65
N THR A 82 7.28 15.14 4.61
CA THR A 82 8.63 15.70 4.75
C THR A 82 9.68 14.70 5.24
N THR A 83 9.28 13.58 5.85
CA THR A 83 10.18 12.66 6.55
C THR A 83 10.38 11.34 5.80
N LEU A 84 9.67 11.14 4.71
CA LEU A 84 9.75 9.96 3.86
C LEU A 84 10.51 10.34 2.59
N GLN A 85 11.84 10.43 2.70
CA GLN A 85 12.78 10.54 1.58
C GLN A 85 13.40 9.19 1.26
#